data_AF-A0A7W0UKW9-F1
#
_entry.id   AF-A0A7W0UKW9-F1
#
_cell.length_a   1.000
_cell.length_b   1.000
_cell.length_c   1.000
_cell.angle_alpha   90.00
_cell.angle_beta   90.00
_cell.angle_gamma   90.00
#
_symmetry.space_group_name_H-M   'P 1'
#
loop_
_entity.id
_entity.type
_entity.pdbx_description
1 polymer ?
#
loop_
_entity_poly.entity_id
_entity_poly.type
_entity_poly.pdbx_seq_one_letter_code
_entity_poly.pdbx_strand_id
1 'polypeptide(L)'
;MPTLRGWLVAATGLVLAVVGALLGTGPVEQIGFALLVLVGVAVGVVRLGNHDVEVTRDLSPERAKPRQPVTVTVDLHNKGRGAAPLMLLQDRLPAGLGGRSRFGLGGIEPGGRRSTSYEVRPARRGRY
;
A
#
# COMPACT_ATOMS: atom_id res chain seq x y z
N MET A 1 11.15 6.32 2.54
CA MET A 1 11.52 7.66 3.02
C MET A 1 10.31 8.28 3.73
N PRO A 2 10.48 9.01 4.85
CA PRO A 2 9.34 9.62 5.55
C PRO A 2 8.61 10.63 4.65
N THR A 3 7.29 10.73 4.77
CA THR A 3 6.50 11.76 4.07
C THR A 3 6.79 13.15 4.64
N LEU A 4 6.44 14.23 3.92
CA LEU A 4 6.60 15.61 4.40
C LEU A 4 5.95 15.82 5.78
N ARG A 5 4.77 15.22 6.01
CA ARG A 5 4.09 15.23 7.31
C ARG A 5 4.91 14.53 8.39
N GLY A 6 5.54 13.41 8.07
CA GLY A 6 6.43 12.70 8.99
C GLY A 6 7.68 13.52 9.37
N TRP A 7 8.25 14.25 8.41
CA TRP A 7 9.37 15.17 8.66
C TRP A 7 8.97 16.35 9.55
N LEU A 8 7.79 16.94 9.32
CA LEU A 8 7.28 18.03 10.16
C LEU A 8 7.07 17.57 11.60
N VAL A 9 6.47 16.40 11.80
CA VAL A 9 6.27 15.84 13.16
C VAL A 9 7.62 15.55 13.83
N ALA A 10 8.59 14.99 13.11
CA ALA A 10 9.94 14.74 13.63
C ALA A 10 10.66 16.04 14.01
N ALA A 11 10.59 17.06 13.15
CA ALA A 11 11.20 18.36 13.40
C ALA A 11 10.57 19.06 14.61
N THR A 12 9.23 19.07 14.72
CA THR A 12 8.53 19.64 15.87
C THR A 12 8.88 18.91 17.17
N GLY A 13 8.94 17.57 17.15
CA GLY A 13 9.37 16.78 18.31
C GLY A 13 10.80 17.10 18.76
N LEU A 14 11.73 17.24 17.80
CA LEU A 14 13.11 17.63 18.08
C LEU A 14 13.20 19.04 18.67
N VAL A 15 12.50 20.01 18.10
CA VAL A 15 12.48 21.39 18.58
C VAL A 15 11.93 21.47 20.02
N LEU A 16 10.83 20.77 20.32
CA LEU A 16 10.25 20.75 21.67
C LEU A 16 11.19 20.10 22.70
N ALA A 17 11.90 19.03 22.33
CA ALA A 17 12.89 18.40 23.20
C ALA A 17 14.07 19.33 23.51
N VAL A 18 14.61 20.02 22.49
CA VAL A 18 15.73 20.96 22.66
C VAL A 18 15.30 22.17 23.49
N VAL A 19 14.12 22.74 23.22
CA VAL A 19 13.58 23.89 23.96
C VAL A 19 13.27 23.53 25.42
N GLY A 20 12.68 22.35 25.67
CA GLY A 20 12.42 21.86 27.02
C GLY A 20 13.69 21.64 27.85
N ALA A 21 14.73 21.07 27.23
CA ALA A 21 16.04 20.87 27.87
C ALA A 21 16.74 22.20 28.20
N LEU A 22 16.63 23.21 27.33
CA LEU A 22 17.23 24.53 27.54
C LEU A 22 16.51 25.35 28.63
N LEU A 23 15.20 25.17 28.80
CA LEU A 23 14.38 25.91 29.78
C LEU A 23 14.40 25.29 31.18
N GLY A 24 14.89 24.06 31.35
CA GLY A 24 15.00 23.39 32.66
C GLY A 24 13.66 23.09 33.33
N THR A 25 12.55 23.18 32.59
CA THR A 25 11.21 22.85 33.07
C THR A 25 10.93 21.37 32.81
N GLY A 26 10.96 20.56 33.87
CA GLY A 26 10.71 19.11 33.79
C GLY A 26 9.48 18.70 32.95
N PRO A 27 8.33 19.42 33.01
CA PRO A 27 7.16 19.05 32.20
C PRO A 27 7.36 19.22 30.68
N VAL A 28 8.08 20.25 30.24
CA VAL A 28 8.28 20.52 28.79
C VAL A 28 9.30 19.56 28.19
N GLU A 29 10.36 19.24 28.95
CA GLU A 29 11.36 18.23 28.57
C GLU A 29 10.72 16.85 28.42
N GLN A 30 9.85 16.45 29.36
CA GLN A 30 9.10 15.19 29.27
C GLN A 30 8.21 15.12 28.04
N ILE A 31 7.51 16.21 27.69
CA ILE A 31 6.66 16.27 26.49
C ILE A 31 7.51 16.13 25.22
N GLY A 32 8.64 16.84 25.14
CA GLY A 32 9.56 16.76 24.00
C GLY A 32 10.16 15.37 23.83
N PHE A 33 10.61 14.74 24.93
CA PHE A 33 11.13 13.37 24.92
C PHE A 33 10.06 12.36 24.50
N ALA A 34 8.85 12.46 25.04
CA ALA A 34 7.73 11.58 24.66
C ALA A 34 7.40 11.66 23.17
N LEU A 35 7.45 12.85 22.58
CA LEU A 35 7.26 13.04 21.14
C LEU A 35 8.37 12.38 20.33
N LEU A 36 9.63 12.52 20.73
CA LEU A 36 10.76 11.86 20.05
C LEU A 36 10.65 10.32 20.10
N VAL A 37 10.29 9.76 21.27
CA VAL A 37 10.03 8.31 21.41
C VAL A 37 8.89 7.88 20.50
N LEU A 38 7.79 8.63 20.47
CA LEU A 38 6.64 8.34 19.60
C LEU A 38 7.03 8.32 18.12
N VAL A 39 7.80 9.30 17.64
CA VAL A 39 8.32 9.32 16.27
C VAL A 39 9.24 8.13 16.00
N GLY A 40 10.12 7.80 16.94
CA GLY A 40 11.01 6.64 16.85
C GLY A 40 10.24 5.33 16.70
N VAL A 41 9.23 5.11 17.54
CA VAL A 41 8.33 3.94 17.47
C VAL A 41 7.58 3.92 16.14
N ALA A 42 7.01 5.05 15.71
CA ALA A 42 6.29 5.14 14.45
C ALA A 42 7.18 4.80 13.24
N VAL A 43 8.41 5.32 13.20
CA VAL A 43 9.39 5.01 12.16
C VAL A 43 9.77 3.52 12.19
N GLY A 44 9.97 2.95 13.39
CA GLY A 44 10.24 1.53 13.58
C GLY A 44 9.12 0.65 13.02
N VAL A 45 7.87 0.94 13.38
CA VAL A 45 6.69 0.23 12.88
C VAL A 45 6.58 0.32 11.36
N VAL A 46 6.75 1.52 10.79
CA VAL A 46 6.68 1.71 9.33
C VAL A 46 7.80 0.95 8.61
N ARG A 47 9.02 0.94 9.14
CA ARG A 47 10.14 0.21 8.52
C ARG A 47 10.00 -1.31 8.62
N LEU A 48 9.39 -1.82 9.69
CA LEU A 48 9.05 -3.24 9.79
C LEU A 48 7.95 -3.65 8.81
N GLY A 49 7.03 -2.74 8.51
CA GLY A 49 5.98 -2.92 7.50
C GLY A 49 6.48 -2.73 6.06
N ASN A 50 7.67 -3.23 5.70
CA ASN A 50 8.08 -3.22 4.30
C ASN A 50 7.35 -4.37 3.57
N HIS A 51 6.29 -4.03 2.85
CA HIS A 51 5.45 -4.97 2.10
C HIS A 51 6.01 -5.05 0.68
N ASP A 52 6.54 -6.21 0.31
CA ASP A 52 6.94 -6.51 -1.05
C ASP A 52 5.86 -7.40 -1.66
N VAL A 53 4.91 -6.79 -2.36
CA VAL A 53 3.80 -7.50 -2.99
C VAL A 53 4.06 -7.57 -4.48
N GLU A 54 4.38 -8.77 -4.95
CA GLU A 54 4.45 -9.08 -6.36
C GLU A 54 3.04 -9.32 -6.89
N VAL A 55 2.73 -8.75 -8.06
CA VAL A 55 1.44 -8.88 -8.72
C VAL A 55 1.67 -9.45 -10.11
N THR A 56 1.08 -10.61 -10.37
CA THR A 56 1.09 -11.28 -11.67
C THR A 56 -0.32 -11.25 -12.23
N ARG A 57 -0.44 -11.05 -13.54
CA ARG A 57 -1.73 -10.99 -14.24
C ARG A 57 -1.72 -11.97 -15.39
N ASP A 58 -2.70 -12.86 -15.40
CA ASP A 58 -2.92 -13.86 -16.43
C ASP A 58 -4.26 -13.63 -17.13
N LEU A 59 -4.33 -13.97 -18.42
CA LEU A 59 -5.48 -13.73 -19.29
C LEU A 59 -5.83 -15.00 -20.04
N SER A 60 -7.04 -15.50 -19.81
CA SER A 60 -7.53 -16.68 -20.53
C SER A 60 -8.92 -16.43 -21.13
N PRO A 61 -9.08 -16.53 -22.46
CA PRO A 61 -8.03 -16.76 -23.48
C PRO A 61 -7.21 -15.49 -23.79
N GLU A 62 -5.93 -15.66 -24.16
CA GLU A 62 -5.05 -14.53 -24.56
C GLU A 62 -5.56 -13.75 -25.78
N ARG A 63 -6.34 -14.40 -26.65
CA ARG A 63 -7.00 -13.79 -27.80
C ARG A 63 -8.49 -14.10 -27.77
N ALA A 64 -9.29 -13.06 -27.77
CA ALA A 64 -10.75 -13.16 -27.67
C ALA A 64 -11.44 -12.53 -28.87
N LYS A 65 -12.56 -13.12 -29.29
CA LYS A 65 -13.49 -12.52 -30.24
C LYS A 65 -14.31 -11.42 -29.54
N PRO A 66 -14.89 -10.46 -30.29
CA PRO A 66 -15.81 -9.50 -29.70
C PRO A 66 -16.93 -10.19 -28.92
N ARG A 67 -17.22 -9.69 -27.72
CA ARG A 67 -18.17 -10.22 -26.72
C ARG A 67 -17.83 -11.60 -26.16
N GLN A 68 -16.70 -12.21 -26.54
CA GLN A 68 -16.24 -13.44 -25.91
C GLN A 68 -15.77 -13.13 -24.48
N PRO A 69 -16.19 -13.94 -23.48
CA PRO A 69 -15.72 -13.78 -22.12
C PRO A 69 -14.21 -14.01 -22.03
N VAL A 70 -13.49 -13.10 -21.36
CA VAL A 70 -12.07 -13.22 -21.03
C VAL A 70 -11.94 -13.18 -19.52
N THR A 71 -11.39 -14.25 -18.94
CA THR A 71 -11.09 -14.32 -17.52
C THR A 71 -9.72 -13.68 -17.30
N VAL A 72 -9.71 -12.65 -16.45
CA VAL A 72 -8.49 -12.03 -15.95
C VAL A 72 -8.25 -12.58 -14.55
N THR A 73 -7.12 -13.25 -14.36
CA THR A 73 -6.68 -13.72 -13.04
C THR A 73 -5.54 -12.84 -12.56
N VAL A 74 -5.67 -12.31 -11.36
CA VAL A 74 -4.64 -11.51 -10.70
C VAL A 74 -4.15 -12.29 -9.49
N ASP A 75 -2.88 -12.68 -9.53
CA ASP A 75 -2.19 -13.36 -8.45
C ASP A 75 -1.33 -12.36 -7.70
N LEU A 76 -1.57 -12.23 -6.41
CA LEU A 76 -0.79 -11.41 -5.50
C LEU A 76 0.03 -12.31 -4.58
N HIS A 77 1.31 -12.01 -4.46
CA HIS A 77 2.25 -12.73 -3.61
C HIS A 77 2.97 -11.73 -2.71
N ASN A 78 2.76 -11.83 -1.41
CA ASN A 78 3.50 -11.05 -0.44
C ASN A 78 4.86 -11.71 -0.16
N LYS A 79 5.91 -11.28 -0.87
CA LYS A 79 7.31 -11.67 -0.62
C LYS A 79 7.91 -10.95 0.60
N GLY A 80 7.22 -9.96 1.14
CA GLY A 80 7.63 -9.21 2.31
C GLY A 80 7.58 -10.04 3.59
N ARG A 81 8.29 -9.54 4.61
CA ARG A 81 8.28 -10.11 5.97
C ARG A 81 7.11 -9.60 6.82
N GLY A 82 6.45 -8.53 6.39
CA GLY A 82 5.27 -7.96 7.05
C GLY A 82 3.96 -8.39 6.39
N ALA A 83 2.88 -8.48 7.17
CA ALA A 83 1.55 -8.80 6.64
C ALA A 83 0.99 -7.62 5.83
N ALA A 84 0.69 -7.84 4.55
CA ALA A 84 0.00 -6.85 3.73
C ALA A 84 -1.37 -6.55 4.34
N PRO A 85 -1.68 -5.29 4.72
CA PRO A 85 -2.98 -4.94 5.26
C PRO A 85 -4.07 -5.08 4.20
N LEU A 86 -5.33 -4.75 4.55
CA LEU A 86 -6.41 -4.68 3.56
C LEU A 86 -5.99 -3.79 2.38
N MET A 87 -5.97 -4.37 1.17
CA MET A 87 -5.54 -3.67 -0.04
C MET A 87 -6.73 -3.47 -0.98
N LEU A 88 -6.76 -2.30 -1.62
CA LEU A 88 -7.67 -2.03 -2.72
C LEU A 88 -6.93 -2.26 -4.03
N LEU A 89 -7.26 -3.34 -4.73
CA LEU A 89 -6.77 -3.59 -6.08
C LEU A 89 -7.60 -2.77 -7.07
N GLN A 90 -6.94 -1.96 -7.90
CA GLN A 90 -7.58 -1.27 -9.00
C GLN A 90 -6.91 -1.66 -10.31
N ASP A 91 -7.60 -2.44 -11.13
CA ASP A 91 -7.19 -2.72 -12.50
C ASP A 91 -7.72 -1.62 -13.45
N ARG A 92 -6.82 -1.01 -14.21
CA ARG A 92 -7.15 0.04 -15.18
C ARG A 92 -7.24 -0.58 -16.56
N LEU A 93 -8.47 -0.90 -16.95
CA LEU A 93 -8.76 -1.44 -18.27
C LEU A 93 -8.95 -0.31 -19.28
N PRO A 94 -8.53 -0.51 -20.54
CA PRO A 94 -8.87 0.39 -21.63
C PRO A 94 -10.40 0.60 -21.74
N ALA A 95 -10.80 1.76 -22.27
CA ALA A 95 -12.22 2.15 -22.31
C ALA A 95 -13.14 1.13 -23.01
N GLY A 96 -12.61 0.35 -23.97
CA GLY A 96 -13.36 -0.72 -24.65
C GLY A 96 -13.60 -2.01 -23.86
N LEU A 97 -13.04 -2.10 -22.64
CA LEU A 97 -13.01 -3.29 -21.78
C LEU A 97 -13.66 -3.05 -20.39
N GLY A 98 -14.36 -1.94 -20.18
CA GLY A 98 -15.06 -1.67 -18.91
C GLY A 98 -14.38 -0.67 -17.97
N GLY A 99 -13.28 -0.02 -18.41
CA GLY A 99 -12.74 1.19 -17.79
C GLY A 99 -11.95 0.99 -16.49
N ARG A 100 -12.59 0.59 -15.38
CA ARG A 100 -11.92 0.41 -14.08
C ARG A 100 -12.59 -0.68 -13.26
N SER A 101 -11.82 -1.69 -12.87
CA SER A 101 -12.27 -2.73 -11.97
C SER A 101 -11.65 -2.54 -10.60
N ARG A 102 -12.47 -2.51 -9.53
CA ARG A 102 -12.01 -2.28 -8.14
C ARG A 102 -12.45 -3.43 -7.25
N PHE A 103 -11.49 -4.01 -6.54
CA PHE A 103 -11.74 -5.13 -5.64
C PHE A 103 -11.04 -4.91 -4.30
N GLY A 104 -11.76 -5.14 -3.21
CA GLY A 104 -11.17 -5.24 -1.89
C GLY A 104 -10.52 -6.61 -1.74
N LEU A 105 -9.23 -6.63 -1.41
CA LEU A 105 -8.51 -7.84 -1.06
C LEU A 105 -8.31 -7.86 0.45
N GLY A 106 -8.65 -8.98 1.07
CA GLY A 106 -8.24 -9.27 2.44
C GLY A 106 -6.74 -9.13 2.59
N GLY A 107 -6.27 -8.83 3.81
CA GLY A 107 -4.84 -8.79 4.08
C GLY A 107 -4.15 -10.10 3.69
N ILE A 108 -2.88 -10.01 3.29
CA ILE A 108 -2.08 -11.17 2.86
C ILE A 108 -0.95 -11.35 3.87
N GLU A 109 -0.89 -12.53 4.49
CA GLU A 109 0.14 -12.88 5.46
C GLU A 109 1.55 -12.83 4.83
N PRO A 110 2.64 -12.75 5.63
CA PRO A 110 4.00 -12.85 5.10
C PRO A 110 4.20 -14.16 4.33
N GLY A 111 4.69 -14.09 3.09
CA GLY A 111 4.80 -15.26 2.19
C GLY A 111 3.47 -15.75 1.61
N GLY A 112 2.35 -15.09 1.97
CA GLY A 112 1.01 -15.47 1.56
C GLY A 112 0.75 -15.19 0.07
N ARG A 113 -0.19 -15.95 -0.50
CA ARG A 113 -0.69 -15.76 -1.86
C ARG A 113 -2.19 -15.60 -1.88
N ARG A 114 -2.66 -14.69 -2.73
CA ARG A 114 -4.09 -14.47 -2.97
C ARG A 114 -4.36 -14.31 -4.45
N SER A 115 -5.30 -15.08 -4.96
CA SER A 115 -5.74 -15.01 -6.35
C SER A 115 -7.15 -14.44 -6.40
N THR A 116 -7.41 -13.56 -7.37
CA THR A 116 -8.75 -13.07 -7.68
C THR A 116 -8.95 -13.09 -9.19
N SER A 117 -10.11 -13.58 -9.62
CA SER A 117 -10.47 -13.65 -11.03
C SER A 117 -11.71 -12.83 -11.30
N TYR A 118 -11.72 -12.12 -12.42
CA TYR A 118 -12.88 -11.38 -12.89
C TYR A 118 -13.00 -11.50 -14.41
N GLU A 119 -14.21 -11.33 -14.91
CA GLU A 119 -14.51 -11.51 -16.33
C GLU A 119 -14.62 -10.16 -17.05
N VAL A 120 -14.04 -10.07 -18.25
CA VAL A 120 -14.12 -8.92 -19.14
C VAL A 120 -14.70 -9.35 -20.47
N ARG A 121 -15.54 -8.51 -21.06
CA ARG A 121 -16.13 -8.74 -22.38
C ARG A 121 -15.73 -7.61 -23.34
N PRO A 122 -14.78 -7.84 -24.26
CA PRO A 122 -14.37 -6.84 -25.24
C PRO A 122 -15.51 -6.49 -26.18
N ALA A 123 -15.93 -5.22 -26.21
CA ALA A 123 -17.02 -4.80 -27.10
C ALA A 123 -16.58 -4.66 -28.57
N ARG A 124 -15.30 -4.31 -28.79
CA ARG A 124 -14.72 -4.06 -30.13
C ARG A 124 -13.38 -4.75 -30.29
N ARG A 125 -13.11 -5.24 -31.51
CA ARG A 125 -11.79 -5.77 -31.90
C ARG A 125 -10.73 -4.66 -31.76
N GLY A 126 -9.60 -4.99 -31.17
CA GLY A 126 -8.48 -4.07 -30.99
C GLY A 126 -7.31 -4.75 -30.28
N ARG A 127 -6.18 -4.03 -30.17
CA ARG A 127 -5.08 -4.38 -29.27
C ARG A 127 -5.17 -3.42 -28.08
N TYR A 128 -5.21 -3.98 -26.89
CA TYR A 128 -5.45 -3.30 -25.62
C TYR A 128 -4.34 -3.65 -24.64
#